data_AF-A0ABD5J1W0-F1
#
_entry.id   AF-A0ABD5J1W0-F1
#
_cell.length_a   1.000
_cell.length_b   1.000
_cell.length_c   1.000
_cell.angle_alpha   90.00
_cell.angle_beta   90.00
_cell.angle_gamma   90.00
#
_symmetry.space_group_name_H-M   'P 1'
#
loop_
_entity.id
_entity.type
_entity.pdbx_description
1 polymer ?
#
loop_
_entity_poly.entity_id
_entity_poly.type
_entity_poly.pdbx_seq_one_letter_code
_entity_poly.pdbx_strand_id
1 'polypeptide(L)' 'MSGLNDGRVVWPQAPSTGRCARGNGGNHLLWVDPARDLTLVSRWGADVEALIVAVSEAVRPG' A
#
# COMPACT_ATOMS: atom_id res chain seq x y z
N MET A 1 5.12 17.20 0.40
CA MET A 1 4.11 16.22 -0.06
C MET A 1 4.14 15.07 0.94
N SER A 2 3.03 14.74 1.60
CA SER A 2 3.03 13.67 2.61
C SER A 2 3.41 12.35 1.93
N GLY A 3 4.41 11.65 2.49
CA GLY A 3 4.78 10.29 2.06
C GLY A 3 3.72 9.24 2.44
N LEU A 4 2.68 9.66 3.18
CA LEU A 4 1.63 8.81 3.72
C LEU A 4 0.38 8.81 2.83
N ASN A 5 -0.17 7.63 2.53
CA ASN A 5 -1.49 7.47 1.90
C ASN A 5 -2.63 7.55 2.93
N ASP A 6 -2.57 8.51 3.85
CA ASP A 6 -3.70 8.76 4.74
C ASP A 6 -4.89 9.24 3.91
N GLY A 7 -6.04 8.56 4.01
CA GLY A 7 -7.26 8.92 3.28
C GLY A 7 -7.29 8.55 1.79
N ARG A 8 -6.42 7.64 1.32
CA ARG A 8 -6.41 7.12 -0.07
C ARG A 8 -6.11 8.17 -1.16
N VAL A 9 -5.47 9.29 -0.82
CA VAL A 9 -5.13 10.35 -1.79
C VAL A 9 -4.07 9.89 -2.80
N VAL A 10 -3.11 9.08 -2.35
CA VAL A 10 -1.97 8.62 -3.15
C VAL A 10 -2.32 7.39 -3.97
N TRP A 11 -3.07 6.46 -3.39
CA TRP A 11 -3.57 5.25 -4.05
C TRP A 11 -5.06 5.12 -3.78
N PRO A 12 -5.90 5.71 -4.65
CA PRO A 12 -7.34 5.74 -4.51
C PRO A 12 -7.97 4.35 -4.51
N GLN A 13 -7.31 3.34 -5.05
CA GLN A 13 -7.85 1.97 -5.12
C GLN A 13 -7.42 1.09 -3.96
N ALA A 14 -6.32 1.42 -3.27
CA ALA A 14 -5.86 0.67 -2.09
C ALA A 14 -6.93 0.64 -0.97
N PRO A 15 -6.97 -0.40 -0.12
CA PRO A 15 -7.89 -0.46 1.01
C PRO A 15 -7.75 0.75 1.95
N SER A 16 -8.87 1.21 2.53
CA SER A 16 -8.89 2.35 3.47
C SER A 16 -8.28 2.04 4.84
N THR A 17 -8.06 0.77 5.15
CA THR A 17 -7.55 0.28 6.44
C THR A 17 -6.03 0.30 6.52
N GLY A 18 -5.34 0.34 5.38
CA GLY A 18 -3.89 0.38 5.33
C GLY A 18 -3.32 1.77 5.12
N ARG A 19 -2.04 1.91 5.47
CA ARG A 19 -1.26 3.13 5.32
C ARG A 19 0.02 2.80 4.57
N CYS A 20 0.58 3.80 3.89
CA CYS A 20 1.82 3.62 3.16
C CYS A 20 2.91 4.60 3.53
N ALA A 21 4.15 4.24 3.23
CA ALA A 21 5.22 5.19 2.95
C ALA A 21 5.76 4.94 1.54
N ARG A 22 6.00 6.02 0.79
CA ARG A 22 6.64 5.97 -0.53
C ARG A 22 8.04 6.56 -0.50
N GLY A 23 8.97 5.90 -1.17
CA GLY A 23 10.30 6.42 -1.46
C GLY A 23 10.61 6.42 -2.96
N ASN A 24 11.64 7.15 -3.36
CA ASN A 24 12.18 7.13 -4.73
C ASN A 24 11.12 7.30 -5.84
N GLY A 25 10.32 8.37 -5.77
CA GLY A 25 9.29 8.65 -6.78
C GLY A 25 8.13 7.65 -6.84
N GLY A 26 7.96 6.81 -5.81
CA GLY A 26 6.94 5.76 -5.76
C GLY A 26 7.46 4.35 -6.06
N ASN A 27 8.75 4.22 -6.39
CA ASN A 27 9.38 2.93 -6.68
C ASN A 27 9.71 2.10 -5.43
N HIS A 28 9.67 2.70 -4.24
CA HIS A 28 9.79 2.00 -2.96
C HIS A 28 8.47 2.08 -2.20
N LEU A 29 8.01 0.93 -1.73
CA LEU A 29 6.78 0.76 -0.95
C LEU A 29 7.11 0.21 0.43
N LEU A 30 6.51 0.81 1.45
CA LEU A 30 6.09 0.14 2.67
C LEU A 30 4.57 0.31 2.80
N TRP A 31 3.83 -0.79 2.91
CA TRP A 31 2.38 -0.81 3.18
C TRP A 31 2.14 -1.60 4.46
N VAL A 32 1.28 -1.07 5.33
CA VAL A 32 0.86 -1.74 6.56
C VAL A 32 -0.66 -1.65 6.64
N ASP A 33 -1.33 -2.81 6.71
CA ASP A 33 -2.78 -2.93 6.88
C ASP A 33 -3.10 -3.81 8.11
N PRO A 34 -3.33 -3.20 9.28
CA PRO A 34 -3.59 -3.93 10.52
C PRO A 34 -4.88 -4.76 10.47
N ALA A 35 -5.88 -4.35 9.69
CA ALA A 35 -7.13 -5.11 9.59
C ALA A 35 -6.95 -6.48 8.94
N ARG A 36 -5.86 -6.64 8.16
CA ARG A 36 -5.50 -7.86 7.44
C ARG A 36 -4.25 -8.55 8.01
N ASP A 37 -3.68 -8.04 9.10
CA ASP A 37 -2.37 -8.46 9.61
C ASP A 37 -1.30 -8.52 8.51
N LEU A 38 -1.28 -7.48 7.65
CA LEU A 38 -0.52 -7.48 6.40
C LEU A 38 0.54 -6.37 6.37
N THR A 39 1.78 -6.74 6.06
CA THR A 39 2.85 -5.79 5.70
C THR A 39 3.42 -6.14 4.32
N LEU A 40 3.48 -5.16 3.42
CA LEU A 40 4.11 -5.31 2.10
C LEU A 40 5.30 -4.37 1.98
N VAL A 41 6.41 -4.91 1.49
CA VAL A 41 7.59 -4.13 1.13
C VAL A 41 7.95 -4.43 -0.31
N SER A 42 8.08 -3.40 -1.12
CA SER A 42 8.56 -3.52 -2.49
C SER A 42 9.70 -2.53 -2.74
N ARG A 43 10.71 -2.97 -3.49
CA ARG A 43 11.84 -2.15 -3.89
C ARG A 43 11.99 -2.17 -5.41
N TRP A 44 12.10 -0.98 -6.01
CA TRP A 44 12.32 -0.76 -7.44
C TRP A 44 11.20 -1.36 -8.32
N GLY A 45 9.98 -1.48 -7.77
CA GLY A 45 8.83 -2.02 -8.48
C GLY A 45 8.06 -0.95 -9.26
N ALA A 46 7.59 -1.30 -10.45
CA ALA A 46 6.51 -0.59 -11.13
C ALA A 46 5.14 -1.09 -10.62
N ASP A 47 4.07 -0.33 -10.90
CA ASP A 47 2.68 -0.73 -10.63
C ASP A 47 2.38 -1.12 -9.16
N VAL A 48 2.98 -0.40 -8.23
CA VAL A 48 2.88 -0.64 -6.78
C VAL A 48 1.43 -0.65 -6.27
N GLU A 49 0.53 0.18 -6.82
CA GLU A 49 -0.89 0.19 -6.45
C GLU A 49 -1.58 -1.13 -6.82
N ALA A 50 -1.29 -1.68 -8.01
CA ALA A 50 -1.85 -2.96 -8.44
C ALA A 50 -1.38 -4.11 -7.53
N LEU A 51 -0.11 -4.10 -7.11
CA LEU A 51 0.41 -5.06 -6.13
C LEU A 51 -0.35 -4.97 -4.80
N ILE A 52 -0.55 -3.76 -4.28
CA ILE A 52 -1.29 -3.55 -3.02
C ILE A 52 -2.71 -4.10 -3.13
N VAL A 53 -3.42 -3.78 -4.22
CA VAL A 53 -4.80 -4.25 -4.45
C VAL A 53 -4.84 -5.77 -4.51
N ALA A 54 -4.02 -6.38 -5.38
CA ALA A 54 -4.05 -7.83 -5.60
C ALA A 54 -3.74 -8.63 -4.33
N VAL A 55 -2.73 -8.22 -3.56
CA VAL A 55 -2.39 -8.93 -2.31
C VAL A 55 -3.45 -8.70 -1.23
N SER A 56 -4.03 -7.50 -1.16
CA SER A 56 -5.08 -7.20 -0.19
C SER A 56 -6.40 -7.92 -0.47
N GLU A 57 -6.66 -8.30 -1.73
CA GLU A 57 -7.78 -9.16 -2.10
C GLU A 57 -7.55 -10.62 -1.70
N ALA A 58 -6.30 -11.09 -1.78
CA ALA A 58 -5.92 -12.45 -1.39
C ALA A 58 -5.91 -12.65 0.13
N VAL A 59 -5.59 -11.60 0.90
CA VAL A 59 -5.57 -11.65 2.38
C VAL A 59 -6.84 -11.01 2.93
N ARG A 60 -7.76 -11.85 3.41
CA ARG A 60 -9.01 -11.38 4.01
C ARG A 60 -8.77 -10.70 5.36
N PRO A 61 -9.51 -9.63 5.69
CA PRO A 61 -9.51 -9.09 7.04
C PRO A 61 -9.92 -10.15 8.07
N GLY A 62 -9.33 -10.07 9.26
CA GLY A 62 -9.71 -10.87 10.42
C GLY A 62 -11.03 -10.43 11.05
#